data_AF-A0A3N0IY54-F1
#
_entry.id   AF-A0A3N0IY54-F1
#
_cell.length_a   1.000
_cell.length_b   1.000
_cell.length_c   1.000
_cell.angle_alpha   90.00
_cell.angle_beta   90.00
_cell.angle_gamma   90.00
#
_symmetry.space_group_name_H-M   'P 1'
#
loop_
_entity.id
_entity.type
_entity.pdbx_description
1 polymer ?
#
loop_
_entity_poly.entity_id
_entity_poly.type
_entity_poly.pdbx_seq_one_letter_code
_entity_poly.pdbx_strand_id
1 'polypeptide(L)' 'MKYFELVDSGASPTEIQSYLRDSELVSVTIRIPRTMRDAAKEAASLDGLNFTSFVKSCLIERLVKRS' A
#
# COMPACT_ATOMS: atom_id res chain seq x y z
N MET A 1 -9.91 -10.27 12.24
CA MET A 1 -9.33 -11.19 11.24
C MET A 1 -7.98 -10.64 10.81
N LYS A 2 -6.94 -11.48 10.81
CA LYS A 2 -5.59 -11.10 10.39
C LYS A 2 -5.44 -11.24 8.87
N TYR A 3 -4.53 -10.48 8.27
CA TYR A 3 -4.25 -10.56 6.83
C TYR A 3 -3.88 -12.00 6.36
N PHE A 4 -3.10 -12.74 7.15
CA PHE A 4 -2.72 -14.11 6.78
C PHE A 4 -3.92 -15.08 6.73
N GLU A 5 -4.87 -14.94 7.66
CA GLU A 5 -6.12 -15.71 7.66
C GLU A 5 -6.97 -15.40 6.40
N LEU A 6 -6.93 -14.15 5.92
CA LEU A 6 -7.60 -13.74 4.69
C LEU A 6 -6.99 -14.40 3.46
N VAL A 7 -5.67 -14.40 3.38
CA VAL A 7 -4.94 -15.04 2.27
C VAL A 7 -5.18 -16.55 2.27
N ASP A 8 -5.04 -17.21 3.42
CA ASP A 8 -5.25 -18.67 3.54
C ASP A 8 -6.68 -19.10 3.21
N SER A 9 -7.66 -18.20 3.38
CA SER A 9 -9.06 -18.47 3.02
C SER A 9 -9.33 -18.48 1.51
N GLY A 10 -8.34 -18.14 0.68
CA GLY A 10 -8.50 -18.04 -0.78
C GLY A 10 -9.28 -16.79 -1.22
N ALA A 11 -9.23 -15.73 -0.42
CA ALA A 11 -9.91 -14.48 -0.72
C ALA A 11 -9.44 -13.91 -2.07
N SER A 12 -10.38 -13.39 -2.84
CA SER A 12 -10.09 -12.77 -4.13
C SER A 12 -9.26 -11.49 -3.96
N PRO A 13 -8.53 -11.06 -5.01
CA PRO A 13 -7.80 -9.78 -5.00
C PRO A 13 -8.67 -8.58 -4.60
N THR A 14 -9.94 -8.58 -4.96
CA THR A 14 -10.91 -7.51 -4.63
C THR A 14 -11.28 -7.51 -3.15
N GLU A 15 -11.46 -8.68 -2.55
CA GLU A 15 -11.73 -8.82 -1.11
C GLU A 15 -10.52 -8.37 -0.28
N ILE A 16 -9.31 -8.70 -0.73
CA ILE A 16 -8.07 -8.28 -0.08
C ILE A 16 -7.88 -6.77 -0.20
N GLN A 17 -8.14 -6.18 -1.37
CA GLN A 17 -8.11 -4.72 -1.52
C GLN A 17 -9.11 -4.02 -0.60
N SER A 18 -10.31 -4.57 -0.44
CA SER A 18 -11.33 -4.03 0.46
C SER A 18 -10.83 -4.08 1.91
N TYR A 19 -10.32 -5.24 2.35
CA TYR A 19 -9.76 -5.40 3.70
C TYR A 19 -8.64 -4.40 4.01
N LEU A 20 -7.75 -4.12 3.06
CA LEU A 20 -6.64 -3.17 3.24
C LEU A 20 -7.09 -1.70 3.34
N ARG A 21 -8.34 -1.38 3.02
CA ARG A 21 -8.91 -0.03 3.05
C ARG A 21 -9.94 0.18 4.16
N ASP A 22 -10.41 -0.88 4.79
CA ASP A 22 -11.59 -0.89 5.66
C ASP A 22 -11.33 -0.44 7.12
N SER A 23 -10.14 0.09 7.41
CA SER A 23 -9.73 0.43 8.79
C SER A 23 -9.30 1.88 8.96
N GLU A 24 -9.23 2.31 10.22
CA GLU A 24 -8.78 3.65 10.61
C GLU A 24 -7.36 3.93 10.13
N LEU A 25 -7.10 5.19 9.76
CA LEU A 25 -5.78 5.64 9.35
C LEU A 25 -4.85 5.80 10.55
N VAL A 26 -3.76 5.03 10.56
CA VAL A 26 -2.69 5.15 11.57
C VAL A 26 -1.48 5.87 10.97
N SER A 27 -0.92 6.83 11.72
CA SER A 27 0.31 7.52 11.33
C SER A 27 1.54 6.66 11.60
N VAL A 28 2.39 6.49 10.60
CA VAL A 28 3.65 5.73 10.70
C VAL A 28 4.83 6.61 10.29
N THR A 29 5.94 6.52 11.04
CA THR A 29 7.19 7.20 10.67
C THR A 29 8.13 6.19 10.02
N ILE A 30 8.52 6.44 8.76
CA ILE A 30 9.44 5.58 8.00
C ILE A 30 10.70 6.38 7.68
N ARG A 31 11.88 5.79 7.92
CA ARG A 31 13.17 6.35 7.49
C ARG A 31 13.56 5.74 6.14
N ILE A 32 13.78 6.61 5.15
CA ILE A 32 14.24 6.22 3.81
C ILE A 32 15.38 7.13 3.35
N PRO A 33 16.27 6.66 2.47
CA PRO A 33 17.27 7.53 1.85
C PRO A 33 16.62 8.73 1.16
N ARG A 34 17.29 9.89 1.22
CA ARG A 34 16.82 11.12 0.57
C ARG A 34 16.54 10.89 -0.92
N THR A 35 17.44 10.20 -1.62
CA THR A 35 17.33 9.88 -3.04
C THR A 35 16.06 9.08 -3.36
N MET A 36 15.72 8.10 -2.51
CA MET A 36 14.48 7.32 -2.66
C MET A 36 13.23 8.18 -2.47
N ARG A 37 13.22 9.03 -1.44
CA ARG A 37 12.09 9.95 -1.18
C ARG A 37 11.85 10.87 -2.38
N ASP A 38 12.90 11.44 -2.93
CA ASP A 38 12.80 12.43 -4.00
C ASP A 38 12.35 11.76 -5.30
N ALA A 39 12.93 10.62 -5.66
CA ALA A 39 12.48 9.82 -6.81
C ALA A 39 11.01 9.39 -6.70
N ALA A 40 10.56 8.95 -5.51
CA ALA A 40 9.17 8.56 -5.30
C ALA A 40 8.20 9.76 -5.31
N LYS A 41 8.65 10.97 -4.97
CA LYS A 41 7.85 12.20 -5.15
C LYS A 41 7.67 12.55 -6.63
N GLU A 42 8.73 12.42 -7.41
CA GLU A 42 8.67 12.63 -8.86
C GLU A 42 7.74 11.62 -9.52
N ALA A 43 7.90 10.33 -9.20
CA ALA A 43 7.01 9.26 -9.69
C ALA A 43 5.54 9.51 -9.31
N ALA A 44 5.27 9.87 -8.05
CA ALA A 44 3.92 10.20 -7.61
C ALA A 44 3.32 11.36 -8.42
N SER A 45 4.13 12.39 -8.72
CA SER A 45 3.68 13.54 -9.50
C SER A 45 3.33 13.18 -10.95
N LEU A 46 4.08 12.24 -11.56
CA LEU A 46 3.77 11.71 -12.89
C LEU A 46 2.42 10.98 -12.93
N ASP A 47 2.08 10.28 -11.85
CA ASP A 47 0.80 9.57 -11.70
C ASP A 47 -0.35 10.49 -11.22
N GLY A 48 -0.11 11.79 -11.02
CA GLY A 48 -1.08 12.73 -10.45
C GLY A 48 -1.42 12.44 -8.98
N LEU A 49 -0.56 11.72 -8.28
CA LEU A 49 -0.72 11.32 -6.88
C LEU A 49 0.17 12.16 -5.96
N ASN A 50 -0.26 12.30 -4.70
CA ASN A 50 0.65 12.72 -3.65
C ASN A 50 1.52 11.53 -3.20
N PHE A 51 2.67 11.83 -2.59
CA PHE A 51 3.62 10.83 -2.10
C PHE A 51 2.97 9.76 -1.20
N THR A 52 2.07 10.15 -0.30
CA THR A 52 1.40 9.22 0.61
C THR A 52 0.48 8.26 -0.14
N SER A 53 -0.30 8.75 -1.11
CA SER A 53 -1.16 7.92 -1.96
C SER A 53 -0.34 6.95 -2.82
N PHE A 54 0.79 7.42 -3.36
CA PHE A 54 1.71 6.57 -4.11
C PHE A 54 2.26 5.43 -3.25
N VAL A 55 2.80 5.75 -2.06
CA VAL A 55 3.31 4.73 -1.12
C VAL A 55 2.23 3.74 -0.70
N LYS A 56 1.01 4.21 -0.43
CA LYS A 56 -0.15 3.34 -0.12
C LYS A 56 -0.47 2.40 -1.28
N SER A 57 -0.46 2.90 -2.51
CA SER A 57 -0.70 2.10 -3.72
C SER A 57 0.34 0.98 -3.87
N CYS A 58 1.63 1.31 -3.72
CA CYS A 58 2.71 0.32 -3.81
C CYS A 58 2.58 -0.78 -2.72
N LEU A 59 2.16 -0.41 -1.51
CA LEU A 59 1.90 -1.36 -0.42
C LEU A 59 0.71 -2.28 -0.74
N ILE A 60 -0.41 -1.73 -1.21
CA ILE A 60 -1.60 -2.51 -1.59
C ILE A 60 -1.24 -3.47 -2.73
N GLU A 61 -0.59 -2.98 -3.78
CA GLU A 61 -0.20 -3.80 -4.93
C GLU A 61 0.67 -4.98 -4.48
N ARG A 62 1.64 -4.74 -3.59
CA ARG A 62 2.52 -5.80 -3.09
C ARG A 62 1.78 -6.82 -2.23
N LEU A 63 0.81 -6.38 -1.41
CA LEU A 63 0.03 -7.26 -0.55
C LEU A 63 -1.01 -8.06 -1.35
N VAL A 64 -1.59 -7.51 -2.40
CA VAL A 64 -2.51 -8.22 -3.29
C VAL A 64 -1.78 -9.21 -4.19
N LYS A 65 -0.54 -8.93 -4.62
CA LYS A 65 0.25 -9.90 -5.41
C LYS A 65 0.77 -11.09 -4.59
N ARG A 66 0.75 -10.99 -3.26
CA ARG A 66 1.27 -12.02 -2.36
C ARG A 66 0.21 -13.04 -1.94
N SER A 67 -1.06 -12.76 -2.23
CA SER A 67 -2.21 -13.62 -1.96
C SER A 67 -2.54 -14.56 -3.09
#